data_AF-A0A930E6Q7-F1
#
_entry.id   AF-A0A930E6Q7-F1
#
_cell.length_a   1.000
_cell.length_b   1.000
_cell.length_c   1.000
_cell.angle_alpha   90.00
_cell.angle_beta   90.00
_cell.angle_gamma   90.00
#
_symmetry.space_group_name_H-M   'P 1'
#
loop_
_entity.id
_entity.type
_entity.pdbx_description
1 polymer ?
#
loop_
_entity_poly.entity_id
_entity_poly.type
_entity_poly.pdbx_seq_one_letter_code
_entity_poly.pdbx_strand_id
1 'polypeptide(L)'
;MKITDFINADTIEKMREEISKANGNEVFFRGVPDEVGVVSEMEVIARGNEYSVAALLNMMKKNEVIIHNHPSGVLLPSNADISVSSGYGNSGGASYIVNNSVDDIYVIVPLKKQAKINIDEYFGENGRIHKKIGKFETRKEQYEMSKNIEKCMNNNRKLIVEAGTGTGKTIAYLLPTLLYALENNLKLIISTNTINLQEQLISKDIPLIEKIIEREFQYEIVKGRGNYLSKRKLHNMNTIVTEKDTEEEKQEKRIIKNLIEWDNVTATGDRGELKYDVPYKIWEQIKSETDTCMGVKCQFYSSCHFFKARKNISDANMLILNHHMFFADLSIRNEIGFNTDYSILPNYDIVVFDEAHNLEDTARNYFTYEISRYSFGRLMGSIHNTRATGKNNAGALTRLLGYLNENLSQGDYIRIDDMKEEIINILNSFY
;
A
#
# COMPACT_ATOMS: atom_id res chain seq x y z
N MET A 1 -36.33 6.72 -13.73
CA MET A 1 -35.51 7.82 -13.19
C MET A 1 -35.29 8.82 -14.31
N LYS A 2 -35.05 10.12 -14.05
CA LYS A 2 -34.73 11.03 -15.16
C LYS A 2 -33.24 10.93 -15.46
N ILE A 3 -32.87 10.76 -16.73
CA ILE A 3 -31.45 10.66 -17.12
C ILE A 3 -30.65 11.92 -16.74
N THR A 4 -31.31 13.08 -16.72
CA THR A 4 -30.74 14.38 -16.33
C THR A 4 -30.27 14.43 -14.87
N ASP A 5 -30.71 13.50 -14.03
CA ASP A 5 -30.25 13.39 -12.64
C ASP A 5 -28.84 12.75 -12.55
N PHE A 6 -28.36 12.15 -13.65
CA PHE A 6 -27.11 11.40 -13.73
C PHE A 6 -26.14 11.96 -14.76
N ILE A 7 -26.64 12.52 -15.86
CA ILE A 7 -25.85 13.04 -16.97
C ILE A 7 -26.41 14.42 -17.37
N ASN A 8 -25.56 15.42 -17.51
CA ASN A 8 -26.03 16.75 -17.90
C ASN A 8 -26.48 16.79 -19.38
N ALA A 9 -27.30 17.79 -19.73
CA ALA A 9 -27.91 17.87 -21.06
C ALA A 9 -26.87 17.95 -22.20
N ASP A 10 -25.79 18.71 -22.01
CA ASP A 10 -24.73 18.86 -23.03
C ASP A 10 -24.00 17.53 -23.30
N THR A 11 -23.71 16.75 -22.25
CA THR A 11 -23.08 15.44 -22.37
C THR A 11 -24.01 14.42 -23.03
N ILE A 12 -25.31 14.47 -22.72
CA ILE A 12 -26.32 13.62 -23.38
C ILE A 12 -26.30 13.82 -24.89
N GLU A 13 -26.32 15.07 -25.37
CA GLU A 13 -26.30 15.34 -26.82
C GLU A 13 -25.01 14.83 -27.47
N LYS A 14 -23.85 15.07 -26.84
CA LYS A 14 -22.57 14.56 -27.33
C LYS A 14 -22.53 13.03 -27.38
N MET A 15 -23.10 12.35 -26.39
CA MET A 15 -23.20 10.89 -26.39
C MET A 15 -24.08 10.38 -27.53
N ARG A 16 -25.21 11.03 -27.81
CA ARG A 16 -26.08 10.67 -28.95
C ARG A 16 -25.34 10.77 -30.27
N GLU A 17 -24.55 11.83 -30.47
CA GLU A 17 -23.73 11.99 -31.67
C GLU A 17 -22.74 10.84 -31.84
N GLU A 18 -22.06 10.44 -30.77
CA GLU A 18 -21.08 9.34 -30.81
C GLU A 18 -21.72 7.97 -31.02
N ILE A 19 -22.87 7.70 -30.40
CA ILE A 19 -23.66 6.48 -30.61
C ILE A 19 -24.15 6.43 -32.07
N SER A 20 -24.65 7.55 -32.61
CA SER A 20 -25.08 7.62 -34.00
C SER A 20 -23.94 7.34 -34.97
N LYS A 21 -22.73 7.83 -34.69
CA LYS A 21 -21.52 7.54 -35.51
C LYS A 21 -21.11 6.07 -35.44
N ALA A 22 -21.51 5.34 -34.40
CA ALA A 22 -21.19 3.93 -34.23
C ALA A 22 -22.10 2.97 -35.00
N ASN A 23 -23.15 3.48 -35.70
CA ASN A 23 -24.02 2.71 -36.60
C ASN A 23 -24.60 1.42 -35.99
N GLY A 24 -25.17 1.51 -34.79
CA GLY A 24 -25.80 0.35 -34.13
C GLY A 24 -24.82 -0.55 -33.37
N ASN A 25 -23.57 -0.13 -33.20
CA ASN A 25 -22.63 -0.80 -32.30
C ASN A 25 -22.65 -0.19 -30.90
N GLU A 26 -22.25 -0.99 -29.93
CA GLU A 26 -22.02 -0.53 -28.56
C GLU A 26 -20.83 0.43 -28.49
N VAL A 27 -20.99 1.50 -27.71
CA VAL A 27 -19.97 2.51 -27.44
C VAL A 27 -19.75 2.55 -25.94
N PHE A 28 -18.49 2.45 -25.54
CA PHE A 28 -18.08 2.52 -24.15
C PHE A 28 -17.50 3.91 -23.86
N PHE A 29 -18.14 4.60 -22.92
CA PHE A 29 -17.79 5.94 -22.49
C PHE A 29 -17.22 5.91 -21.08
N ARG A 30 -16.26 6.80 -20.87
CA ARG A 30 -15.82 7.27 -19.57
C ARG A 30 -16.51 8.59 -19.27
N GLY A 31 -17.40 8.58 -18.30
CA GLY A 31 -18.07 9.77 -17.78
C GLY A 31 -17.32 10.35 -16.58
N VAL A 32 -17.07 11.66 -16.61
CA VAL A 32 -16.47 12.41 -15.49
C VAL A 32 -17.57 13.23 -14.80
N PRO A 33 -17.90 12.92 -13.54
CA PRO A 33 -18.86 13.69 -12.75
C PRO A 33 -18.35 15.07 -12.33
N ASP A 34 -19.27 16.00 -12.20
CA ASP A 34 -19.08 17.29 -11.55
C ASP A 34 -19.14 17.19 -10.01
N GLU A 35 -19.07 18.34 -9.33
CA GLU A 35 -19.08 18.44 -7.86
C GLU A 35 -20.39 17.95 -7.21
N VAL A 36 -21.50 17.82 -7.96
CA VAL A 36 -22.78 17.30 -7.47
C VAL A 36 -23.01 15.83 -7.84
N GLY A 37 -22.06 15.22 -8.56
CA GLY A 37 -22.06 13.82 -8.96
C GLY A 37 -22.84 13.55 -10.26
N VAL A 38 -23.07 14.58 -11.08
CA VAL A 38 -23.70 14.47 -12.40
C VAL A 38 -22.59 14.45 -13.46
N VAL A 39 -22.64 13.49 -14.39
CA VAL A 39 -21.66 13.37 -15.47
C VAL A 39 -21.73 14.61 -16.37
N SER A 40 -20.64 15.38 -16.38
CA SER A 40 -20.54 16.66 -17.08
C SER A 40 -19.59 16.63 -18.27
N GLU A 41 -18.69 15.64 -18.31
CA GLU A 41 -17.78 15.40 -19.43
C GLU A 41 -17.80 13.90 -19.78
N MET A 42 -17.50 13.59 -21.05
CA MET A 42 -17.39 12.21 -21.51
C MET A 42 -16.23 12.03 -22.49
N GLU A 43 -15.67 10.83 -22.50
CA GLU A 43 -14.64 10.39 -23.43
C GLU A 43 -15.02 9.01 -23.98
N VAL A 44 -14.92 8.82 -25.31
CA VAL A 44 -15.13 7.50 -25.93
C VAL A 44 -13.87 6.67 -25.75
N ILE A 45 -13.99 5.57 -25.01
CA ILE A 45 -12.86 4.69 -24.67
C ILE A 45 -12.75 3.54 -25.67
N ALA A 46 -13.89 2.97 -26.05
CA ALA A 46 -13.93 1.85 -26.99
C ALA A 46 -15.23 1.84 -27.79
N ARG A 47 -15.17 1.26 -28.99
CA ARG A 47 -16.33 0.95 -29.82
C ARG A 47 -16.35 -0.55 -30.06
N GLY A 48 -17.47 -1.17 -29.74
CA GLY A 48 -17.68 -2.60 -29.83
C GLY A 48 -18.35 -3.01 -31.13
N ASN A 49 -19.01 -4.16 -31.07
CA ASN A 49 -19.95 -4.61 -32.09
C ASN A 49 -21.39 -4.56 -31.53
N GLU A 50 -22.35 -5.21 -32.19
CA GLU A 50 -23.73 -5.31 -31.73
C GLU A 50 -23.91 -6.09 -30.41
N TYR A 51 -22.90 -6.84 -29.97
CA TYR A 51 -22.99 -7.80 -28.86
C TYR A 51 -22.07 -7.51 -27.68
N SER A 52 -20.97 -6.77 -27.89
CA SER A 52 -19.93 -6.57 -26.87
C SER A 52 -18.96 -5.45 -27.22
N VAL A 53 -18.41 -4.82 -26.18
CA VAL A 53 -17.29 -3.88 -26.25
C VAL A 53 -16.19 -4.25 -25.26
N ALA A 54 -14.94 -3.87 -25.55
CA ALA A 54 -13.83 -4.07 -24.63
C ALA A 54 -13.95 -3.16 -23.40
N ALA A 55 -14.11 -3.74 -22.21
CA ALA A 55 -14.11 -3.01 -20.94
C ALA A 55 -12.67 -2.68 -20.50
N LEU A 56 -12.14 -1.53 -20.94
CA LEU A 56 -10.80 -1.03 -20.60
C LEU A 56 -10.77 -0.37 -19.21
N LEU A 57 -10.96 -1.17 -18.16
CA LEU A 57 -11.00 -0.70 -16.76
C LEU A 57 -9.72 0.01 -16.30
N ASN A 58 -8.58 -0.31 -16.89
CA ASN A 58 -7.29 0.33 -16.61
C ASN A 58 -7.24 1.82 -17.02
N MET A 59 -8.15 2.27 -17.87
CA MET A 59 -8.26 3.68 -18.29
C MET A 59 -9.19 4.50 -17.39
N MET A 60 -9.89 3.85 -16.46
CA MET A 60 -10.87 4.48 -15.58
C MET A 60 -10.22 4.94 -14.26
N LYS A 61 -10.65 6.07 -13.70
CA LYS A 61 -10.25 6.53 -12.36
C LYS A 61 -11.32 6.22 -11.31
N LYS A 62 -10.98 6.38 -10.03
CA LYS A 62 -11.96 6.37 -8.94
C LYS A 62 -12.95 7.54 -9.10
N ASN A 63 -14.20 7.37 -8.67
CA ASN A 63 -15.28 8.35 -8.77
C ASN A 63 -15.65 8.76 -10.21
N GLU A 64 -15.30 7.96 -11.21
CA GLU A 64 -15.78 8.12 -12.59
C GLU A 64 -16.86 7.08 -12.88
N VAL A 65 -17.51 7.26 -14.02
CA VAL A 65 -18.67 6.47 -14.43
C VAL A 65 -18.34 5.74 -15.73
N ILE A 66 -18.47 4.42 -15.72
CA ILE A 66 -18.57 3.64 -16.96
C ILE A 66 -19.97 3.83 -17.50
N ILE A 67 -20.08 4.23 -18.77
CA ILE A 67 -21.38 4.33 -19.44
C ILE A 67 -21.29 3.60 -20.77
N HIS A 68 -22.23 2.74 -21.09
CA HIS A 68 -22.32 2.13 -22.41
C HIS A 68 -23.76 2.06 -22.90
N ASN A 69 -23.97 2.07 -24.21
CA ASN A 69 -25.29 1.89 -24.79
C ASN A 69 -25.54 0.42 -25.12
N HIS A 70 -26.74 -0.07 -24.88
CA HIS A 70 -27.17 -1.34 -25.44
C HIS A 70 -27.83 -1.11 -26.80
N PRO A 71 -27.24 -1.58 -27.92
CA PRO A 71 -27.80 -1.36 -29.25
C PRO A 71 -29.21 -1.92 -29.44
N SER A 72 -29.53 -2.99 -28.71
CA SER A 72 -30.86 -3.61 -28.68
C SER A 72 -31.95 -2.71 -28.06
N GLY A 73 -31.57 -1.65 -27.35
CA GLY A 73 -32.47 -0.80 -26.57
C GLY A 73 -32.94 -1.41 -25.25
N VAL A 74 -32.55 -2.64 -24.92
CA VAL A 74 -32.89 -3.32 -23.66
C VAL A 74 -31.83 -3.00 -22.62
N LEU A 75 -32.18 -2.24 -21.58
CA LEU A 75 -31.23 -1.78 -20.55
C LEU A 75 -30.93 -2.80 -19.44
N LEU A 76 -31.34 -4.05 -19.60
CA LEU A 76 -31.04 -5.10 -18.64
C LEU A 76 -29.57 -5.51 -18.76
N PRO A 77 -28.79 -5.50 -17.67
CA PRO A 77 -27.37 -5.86 -17.71
C PRO A 77 -27.18 -7.35 -17.96
N SER A 78 -26.18 -7.68 -18.78
CA SER A 78 -25.69 -9.05 -18.94
C SER A 78 -24.84 -9.49 -17.74
N ASN A 79 -24.52 -10.78 -17.67
CA ASN A 79 -23.58 -11.29 -16.65
C ASN A 79 -22.19 -10.65 -16.74
N ALA A 80 -21.75 -10.29 -17.97
CA ALA A 80 -20.49 -9.61 -18.17
C ALA A 80 -20.53 -8.19 -17.57
N ASP A 81 -21.62 -7.46 -17.79
CA ASP A 81 -21.81 -6.11 -17.27
C ASP A 81 -21.84 -6.10 -15.75
N ILE A 82 -22.53 -7.07 -15.14
CA ILE A 82 -22.55 -7.24 -13.68
C ILE A 82 -21.14 -7.50 -13.15
N SER A 83 -20.38 -8.40 -13.79
CA SER A 83 -19.02 -8.75 -13.36
C SER A 83 -18.07 -7.55 -13.45
N VAL A 84 -18.08 -6.83 -14.57
CA VAL A 84 -17.25 -5.63 -14.80
C VAL A 84 -17.64 -4.53 -13.81
N SER A 85 -18.94 -4.27 -13.67
CA SER A 85 -19.46 -3.23 -12.79
C SER A 85 -19.18 -3.53 -11.33
N SER A 86 -19.25 -4.79 -10.90
CA SER A 86 -18.92 -5.18 -9.53
C SER A 86 -17.44 -4.96 -9.22
N GLY A 87 -16.54 -5.31 -10.13
CA GLY A 87 -15.11 -5.09 -9.95
C GLY A 87 -14.75 -3.59 -9.90
N TYR A 88 -15.33 -2.80 -10.81
CA TYR A 88 -15.11 -1.36 -10.85
C TYR A 88 -15.78 -0.62 -9.68
N GLY A 89 -16.97 -1.05 -9.28
CA GLY A 89 -17.69 -0.54 -8.11
C GLY A 89 -16.91 -0.70 -6.81
N ASN A 90 -16.26 -1.85 -6.62
CA ASN A 90 -15.36 -2.08 -5.48
C ASN A 90 -14.14 -1.15 -5.49
N SER A 91 -13.76 -0.65 -6.66
CA SER A 91 -12.67 0.33 -6.82
C SER A 91 -13.16 1.78 -6.65
N GLY A 92 -14.45 2.01 -6.36
CA GLY A 92 -15.04 3.34 -6.18
C GLY A 92 -15.59 3.99 -7.45
N GLY A 93 -15.80 3.20 -8.51
CA GLY A 93 -16.42 3.65 -9.76
C GLY A 93 -17.93 3.42 -9.82
N ALA A 94 -18.59 4.05 -10.79
CA ALA A 94 -20.01 3.83 -11.10
C ALA A 94 -20.17 3.16 -12.47
N SER A 95 -21.33 2.56 -12.73
CA SER A 95 -21.61 1.90 -14.01
C SER A 95 -23.06 2.04 -14.41
N TYR A 96 -23.30 2.65 -15.57
CA TYR A 96 -24.61 2.97 -16.14
C TYR A 96 -24.76 2.35 -17.53
N ILE A 97 -25.98 1.91 -17.86
CA ILE A 97 -26.39 1.53 -19.22
C ILE A 97 -27.38 2.59 -19.71
N VAL A 98 -27.20 3.07 -20.93
CA VAL A 98 -28.16 3.98 -21.60
C VAL A 98 -28.73 3.33 -22.84
N ASN A 99 -29.87 3.82 -23.32
CA ASN A 99 -30.39 3.43 -24.64
C ASN A 99 -29.72 4.28 -25.73
N ASN A 100 -29.94 3.93 -27.00
CA ASN A 100 -29.32 4.65 -28.12
C ASN A 100 -29.78 6.12 -28.23
N SER A 101 -31.00 6.42 -27.78
CA SER A 101 -31.52 7.78 -27.71
C SER A 101 -31.03 8.55 -26.48
N VAL A 102 -30.29 7.93 -25.56
CA VAL A 102 -29.78 8.54 -24.32
C VAL A 102 -30.88 9.34 -23.62
N ASP A 103 -32.06 8.75 -23.48
CA ASP A 103 -33.21 9.32 -22.76
C ASP A 103 -33.69 8.42 -21.61
N ASP A 104 -33.21 7.17 -21.56
CA ASP A 104 -33.43 6.22 -20.49
C ASP A 104 -32.09 5.63 -20.01
N ILE A 105 -32.05 5.28 -18.71
CA ILE A 105 -30.83 4.89 -18.00
C ILE A 105 -31.13 3.78 -17.00
N TYR A 106 -30.25 2.77 -16.98
CA TYR A 106 -30.20 1.75 -15.94
C TYR A 106 -28.89 1.87 -15.17
N VAL A 107 -28.99 2.04 -13.85
CA VAL A 107 -27.83 2.19 -12.98
C VAL A 107 -27.47 0.82 -12.40
N ILE A 108 -26.38 0.21 -12.86
CA ILE A 108 -25.88 -1.06 -12.31
C ILE A 108 -25.20 -0.79 -10.97
N VAL A 109 -24.30 0.20 -10.93
CA VAL A 109 -23.61 0.66 -9.72
C VAL A 109 -23.72 2.17 -9.65
N PRO A 110 -24.38 2.75 -8.62
CA PRO A 110 -24.51 4.19 -8.49
C PRO A 110 -23.20 4.84 -8.09
N LEU A 111 -22.98 6.08 -8.51
CA LEU A 111 -21.88 6.89 -7.99
C LEU A 111 -22.07 7.11 -6.48
N LYS A 112 -21.07 6.72 -5.69
CA LYS A 112 -21.10 6.89 -4.24
C LYS A 112 -20.95 8.37 -3.90
N LYS A 113 -22.03 9.01 -3.47
CA LYS A 113 -21.98 10.39 -2.96
C LYS A 113 -21.19 10.42 -1.66
N GLN A 114 -20.13 11.21 -1.64
CA GLN A 114 -19.32 11.38 -0.45
C GLN A 114 -20.02 12.35 0.53
N ALA A 115 -20.12 11.96 1.79
CA ALA A 115 -20.61 12.79 2.86
C ALA A 115 -19.63 13.94 3.09
N LYS A 116 -20.17 15.17 3.11
CA LYS A 116 -19.39 16.36 3.45
C LYS A 116 -19.23 16.46 4.96
N ILE A 117 -18.05 16.91 5.39
CA ILE A 117 -17.76 17.18 6.79
C ILE A 117 -17.85 18.68 7.09
N ASN A 118 -18.09 19.03 8.35
CA ASN A 118 -17.98 20.40 8.85
C ASN A 118 -17.18 20.40 10.15
N ILE A 119 -16.05 21.10 10.17
CA ILE A 119 -15.15 21.17 11.32
C ILE A 119 -15.51 22.29 12.32
N ASP A 120 -16.46 23.18 12.01
CA ASP A 120 -16.75 24.37 12.81
C ASP A 120 -17.21 24.01 14.24
N GLU A 121 -17.88 22.87 14.42
CA GLU A 121 -18.31 22.40 15.75
C GLU A 121 -17.15 21.96 16.65
N TYR A 122 -15.96 21.70 16.08
CA TYR A 122 -14.80 21.24 16.82
C TYR A 122 -13.96 22.40 17.35
N PHE A 123 -13.90 23.51 16.61
CA PHE A 123 -13.09 24.68 16.93
C PHE A 123 -13.89 25.78 17.68
N GLY A 124 -13.18 26.78 18.20
CA GLY A 124 -13.76 27.90 18.94
C GLY A 124 -13.87 27.66 20.46
N GLU A 125 -14.22 28.71 21.20
CA GLU A 125 -14.32 28.70 22.67
C GLU A 125 -15.35 27.69 23.20
N ASN A 126 -16.37 27.36 22.40
CA ASN A 126 -17.40 26.37 22.73
C ASN A 126 -17.26 25.05 21.95
N GLY A 127 -16.21 24.90 21.15
CA GLY A 127 -15.96 23.74 20.31
C GLY A 127 -15.59 22.48 21.11
N ARG A 128 -15.75 21.31 20.48
CA ARG A 128 -15.42 20.01 21.13
C ARG A 128 -13.96 19.95 21.62
N ILE A 129 -13.03 20.56 20.88
CA ILE A 129 -11.61 20.59 21.25
C ILE A 129 -11.42 21.33 22.59
N HIS A 130 -12.00 22.52 22.72
CA HIS A 130 -11.88 23.31 23.95
C HIS A 130 -12.50 22.58 25.16
N LYS A 131 -13.69 22.00 24.98
CA LYS A 131 -14.41 21.25 26.03
C LYS A 131 -13.63 20.04 26.56
N LYS A 132 -12.92 19.32 25.68
CA LYS A 132 -12.21 18.08 26.05
C LYS A 132 -10.80 18.32 26.59
N ILE A 133 -10.14 19.39 26.14
CA ILE A 133 -8.74 19.66 26.47
C ILE A 133 -8.62 20.71 27.59
N GLY A 134 -9.65 21.53 27.82
CA GLY A 134 -9.77 22.52 28.90
C GLY A 134 -8.87 23.76 28.74
N LYS A 135 -7.60 23.57 28.31
CA LYS A 135 -6.61 24.64 28.06
C LYS A 135 -6.22 24.76 26.59
N PHE A 136 -7.09 24.33 25.67
CA PHE A 136 -6.80 24.48 24.25
C PHE A 136 -6.98 25.94 23.84
N GLU A 137 -5.86 26.60 23.62
CA GLU A 137 -5.81 27.92 23.00
C GLU A 137 -6.12 27.77 21.51
N THR A 138 -7.26 28.33 21.09
CA THR A 138 -7.63 28.39 19.68
C THR A 138 -6.67 29.30 18.93
N ARG A 139 -5.88 28.71 18.02
CA ARG A 139 -4.99 29.44 17.12
C ARG A 139 -5.71 29.65 15.79
N LYS A 140 -5.77 30.90 15.33
CA LYS A 140 -6.43 31.27 14.07
C LYS A 140 -5.85 30.48 12.89
N GLU A 141 -4.53 30.39 12.80
CA GLU A 141 -3.82 29.68 11.73
C GLU A 141 -4.17 28.19 11.69
N GLN A 142 -4.36 27.57 12.85
CA GLN A 142 -4.75 26.17 12.96
C GLN A 142 -6.14 25.93 12.38
N TYR A 143 -7.11 26.78 12.75
CA TYR A 143 -8.45 26.71 12.22
C TYR A 143 -8.51 27.00 10.72
N GLU A 144 -7.79 28.01 10.23
CA GLU A 144 -7.72 28.33 8.80
C GLU A 144 -7.13 27.17 7.99
N MET A 145 -6.06 26.55 8.48
CA MET A 145 -5.50 25.33 7.87
C MET A 145 -6.54 24.20 7.83
N SER A 146 -7.19 23.88 8.95
CA SER A 146 -8.21 22.83 8.97
C SER A 146 -9.40 23.12 8.06
N LYS A 147 -9.85 24.38 7.98
CA LYS A 147 -10.99 24.77 7.16
C LYS A 147 -10.67 24.69 5.67
N ASN A 148 -9.44 25.03 5.28
CA ASN A 148 -8.98 24.83 3.91
C ASN A 148 -8.90 23.33 3.56
N ILE A 149 -8.41 22.50 4.47
CA ILE A 149 -8.39 21.04 4.29
C ILE A 149 -9.82 20.48 4.17
N GLU A 150 -10.75 20.90 5.02
CA GLU A 150 -12.17 20.54 4.95
C GLU A 150 -12.76 20.85 3.57
N LYS A 151 -12.58 22.09 3.07
CA LYS A 151 -13.07 22.52 1.76
C LYS A 151 -12.45 21.69 0.63
N CYS A 152 -11.16 21.40 0.71
CA CYS A 152 -10.47 20.59 -0.28
C CYS A 152 -10.97 19.15 -0.28
N MET A 153 -11.16 18.53 0.89
CA MET A 153 -11.72 17.17 0.99
C MET A 153 -13.14 17.10 0.44
N ASN A 154 -14.03 18.00 0.89
CA ASN A 154 -15.43 18.06 0.46
C ASN A 154 -15.63 18.31 -1.04
N ASN A 155 -14.62 18.88 -1.72
CA ASN A 155 -14.65 19.18 -3.15
C ASN A 155 -13.63 18.34 -3.95
N ASN A 156 -13.05 17.30 -3.34
CA ASN A 156 -12.07 16.40 -3.96
C ASN A 156 -10.88 17.12 -4.63
N ARG A 157 -10.30 18.12 -3.94
CA ARG A 157 -9.16 18.92 -4.41
C ARG A 157 -7.89 18.61 -3.62
N LYS A 158 -6.74 18.74 -4.29
CA LYS A 158 -5.41 18.67 -3.66
C LYS A 158 -5.08 20.00 -2.98
N LEU A 159 -4.30 19.97 -1.92
CA LEU A 159 -3.89 21.14 -1.17
C LEU A 159 -2.41 21.02 -0.77
N ILE A 160 -1.68 22.13 -0.91
CA ILE A 160 -0.34 22.30 -0.34
C ILE A 160 -0.45 23.41 0.69
N VAL A 161 0.03 23.15 1.91
CA VAL A 161 -0.01 24.12 3.01
C VAL A 161 1.39 24.32 3.55
N GLU A 162 1.81 25.57 3.65
CA GLU A 162 2.95 25.98 4.46
C GLU A 162 2.41 26.52 5.79
N ALA A 163 2.88 25.95 6.90
CA ALA A 163 2.49 26.39 8.23
C ALA A 163 3.71 26.44 9.16
N GLY A 164 3.82 27.50 9.96
CA GLY A 164 4.92 27.68 10.91
C GLY A 164 4.99 26.60 11.98
N THR A 165 6.15 26.44 12.63
CA THR A 165 6.29 25.50 13.77
C THR A 165 5.43 25.95 14.96
N GLY A 166 4.96 25.01 15.78
CA GLY A 166 4.15 25.31 16.97
C GLY A 166 2.71 25.74 16.72
N THR A 167 2.27 25.83 15.46
CA THR A 167 0.90 26.23 15.07
C THR A 167 -0.17 25.16 15.34
N GLY A 168 0.23 23.97 15.79
CA GLY A 168 -0.69 22.85 16.00
C GLY A 168 -1.09 22.12 14.72
N LYS A 169 -0.17 22.06 13.74
CA LYS A 169 -0.34 21.44 12.40
C LYS A 169 -0.96 20.05 12.45
N THR A 170 -0.51 19.22 13.40
CA THR A 170 -0.93 17.83 13.50
C THR A 170 -2.44 17.69 13.67
N ILE A 171 -3.02 18.38 14.66
CA ILE A 171 -4.49 18.41 14.82
C ILE A 171 -5.14 19.06 13.60
N ALA A 172 -4.49 20.09 13.04
CA ALA A 172 -5.05 20.87 11.95
C ALA A 172 -5.31 20.01 10.69
N TYR A 173 -4.40 19.09 10.35
CA TYR A 173 -4.61 18.14 9.26
C TYR A 173 -5.34 16.88 9.70
N LEU A 174 -5.04 16.34 10.88
CA LEU A 174 -5.50 15.01 11.26
C LEU A 174 -7.02 14.99 11.48
N LEU A 175 -7.57 16.04 12.09
CA LEU A 175 -9.00 16.12 12.38
C LEU A 175 -9.87 16.10 11.11
N PRO A 176 -9.76 17.06 10.16
CA PRO A 176 -10.60 17.04 8.96
C PRO A 176 -10.34 15.82 8.08
N THR A 177 -9.09 15.38 7.92
CA THR A 177 -8.79 14.24 7.04
C THR A 177 -9.34 12.93 7.59
N LEU A 178 -9.23 12.70 8.90
CA LEU A 178 -9.80 11.52 9.55
C LEU A 178 -11.32 11.56 9.56
N LEU A 179 -11.94 12.69 9.92
CA LEU A 179 -13.41 12.80 9.87
C LEU A 179 -13.93 12.47 8.48
N TYR A 180 -13.32 13.04 7.45
CA TYR A 180 -13.71 12.75 6.07
C TYR A 180 -13.55 11.27 5.74
N ALA A 181 -12.45 10.65 6.16
CA ALA A 181 -12.20 9.23 5.95
C ALA A 181 -13.25 8.34 6.64
N LEU A 182 -13.58 8.64 7.90
CA LEU A 182 -14.53 7.87 8.70
C LEU A 182 -15.98 8.01 8.23
N GLU A 183 -16.40 9.19 7.80
CA GLU A 183 -17.76 9.42 7.27
C GLU A 183 -17.97 8.75 5.91
N ASN A 184 -16.89 8.58 5.13
CA ASN A 184 -16.96 8.03 3.78
C ASN A 184 -16.47 6.57 3.66
N ASN A 185 -16.03 5.99 4.78
CA ASN A 185 -15.36 4.68 4.83
C ASN A 185 -14.19 4.58 3.84
N LEU A 186 -13.30 5.58 3.89
CA LEU A 186 -12.11 5.69 3.06
C LEU A 186 -10.87 5.37 3.89
N LYS A 187 -9.82 4.86 3.24
CA LYS A 187 -8.55 4.58 3.92
C LYS A 187 -7.60 5.77 3.83
N LEU A 188 -7.16 6.25 4.99
CA LEU A 188 -6.27 7.40 5.17
C LEU A 188 -4.83 6.96 5.39
N ILE A 189 -3.88 7.58 4.71
CA ILE A 189 -2.44 7.46 4.97
C ILE A 189 -1.93 8.76 5.57
N ILE A 190 -1.22 8.66 6.70
CA ILE A 190 -0.38 9.72 7.24
C ILE A 190 1.08 9.31 7.04
N SER A 191 1.75 9.98 6.13
CA SER A 191 3.17 9.78 5.83
C SER A 191 3.99 10.87 6.52
N THR A 192 4.95 10.47 7.35
CA THR A 192 5.80 11.37 8.14
C THR A 192 7.27 11.21 7.77
N ASN A 193 8.11 12.16 8.15
CA ASN A 193 9.54 12.07 7.87
C ASN A 193 10.30 11.13 8.84
N THR A 194 10.01 11.20 10.15
CA THR A 194 10.83 10.52 11.19
C THR A 194 10.02 9.58 12.08
N ILE A 195 10.70 8.57 12.66
CA ILE A 195 10.10 7.62 13.62
C ILE A 195 9.55 8.36 14.84
N ASN A 196 10.27 9.37 15.34
CA ASN A 196 9.83 10.15 16.51
C ASN A 196 8.48 10.86 16.27
N LEU A 197 8.24 11.37 15.06
CA LEU A 197 6.96 11.98 14.69
C LEU A 197 5.84 10.93 14.66
N GLN A 198 6.12 9.70 14.21
CA GLN A 198 5.16 8.60 14.25
C GLN A 198 4.81 8.20 15.69
N GLU A 199 5.81 8.09 16.55
CA GLU A 199 5.60 7.80 17.97
C GLU A 199 4.79 8.90 18.66
N GLN A 200 5.03 10.18 18.31
CA GLN A 200 4.23 11.29 18.81
C GLN A 200 2.77 11.19 18.36
N LEU A 201 2.54 10.92 17.07
CA LEU A 201 1.20 10.72 16.53
C LEU A 201 0.43 9.65 17.32
N ILE A 202 1.08 8.52 17.60
CA ILE A 202 0.46 7.36 18.21
C ILE A 202 0.25 7.53 19.71
N SER A 203 1.24 8.07 20.41
CA SER A 203 1.21 8.16 21.87
C SER A 203 0.39 9.35 22.38
N LYS A 204 0.21 10.39 21.56
CA LYS A 204 -0.42 11.65 21.98
C LYS A 204 -1.52 12.12 21.04
N ASP A 205 -1.22 12.32 19.76
CA ASP A 205 -2.12 13.08 18.88
C ASP A 205 -3.37 12.26 18.48
N ILE A 206 -3.23 10.98 18.20
CA ILE A 206 -4.33 10.07 17.86
C ILE A 206 -5.27 9.83 19.05
N PRO A 207 -4.77 9.46 20.26
CA PRO A 207 -5.63 9.37 21.45
C PRO A 207 -6.34 10.69 21.79
N LEU A 208 -5.73 11.82 21.44
CA LEU A 208 -6.37 13.12 21.61
C LEU A 208 -7.52 13.31 20.61
N ILE A 209 -7.31 12.95 19.34
CA ILE A 209 -8.34 13.02 18.31
C ILE A 209 -9.52 12.10 18.64
N GLU A 210 -9.30 10.85 19.07
CA GLU A 210 -10.36 9.94 19.50
C GLU A 210 -11.24 10.56 20.60
N LYS A 211 -10.62 11.24 21.58
CA LYS A 211 -11.35 11.97 22.63
C LYS A 211 -12.14 13.17 22.11
N ILE A 212 -11.63 13.87 21.10
CA ILE A 212 -12.28 15.04 20.48
C ILE A 212 -13.50 14.60 19.67
N ILE A 213 -13.37 13.53 18.88
CA ILE A 213 -14.43 13.04 17.99
C ILE A 213 -15.41 12.08 18.69
N GLU A 214 -15.07 11.60 19.88
CA GLU A 214 -15.86 10.63 20.68
C GLU A 214 -16.16 9.34 19.91
N ARG A 215 -15.19 8.90 19.11
CA ARG A 215 -15.31 7.73 18.24
C ARG A 215 -13.95 7.04 18.14
N GLU A 216 -13.94 5.74 18.40
CA GLU A 216 -12.77 4.89 18.17
C GLU A 216 -12.65 4.55 16.69
N PHE A 217 -11.42 4.38 16.21
CA PHE A 217 -11.13 3.95 14.85
C PHE A 217 -9.86 3.10 14.83
N GLN A 218 -9.73 2.25 13.82
CA GLN A 218 -8.57 1.37 13.69
C GLN A 218 -7.44 2.10 12.97
N TYR A 219 -6.25 2.10 13.56
CA TYR A 219 -5.04 2.60 12.93
C TYR A 219 -3.87 1.62 13.11
N GLU A 220 -2.93 1.61 12.16
CA GLU A 220 -1.81 0.67 12.16
C GLU A 220 -0.53 1.32 11.61
N ILE A 221 0.63 0.93 12.14
CA ILE A 221 1.93 1.38 11.62
C ILE A 221 2.36 0.45 10.50
N VAL A 222 2.69 1.01 9.34
CA VAL A 222 3.28 0.23 8.25
C VAL A 222 4.79 0.23 8.38
N LYS A 223 5.34 -0.97 8.61
CA LYS A 223 6.79 -1.21 8.66
C LYS A 223 7.20 -2.22 7.60
N GLY A 224 8.44 -2.09 7.14
CA GLY A 224 9.03 -3.05 6.21
C GLY A 224 9.08 -4.46 6.80
N ARG A 225 8.95 -5.48 5.94
CA ARG A 225 8.91 -6.90 6.30
C ARG A 225 10.05 -7.34 7.24
N GLY A 226 11.25 -6.80 7.05
CA GLY A 226 12.43 -7.10 7.85
C GLY A 226 12.36 -6.64 9.32
N ASN A 227 11.33 -5.89 9.72
CA ASN A 227 11.09 -5.53 11.11
C ASN A 227 10.35 -6.62 11.89
N TYR A 228 9.80 -7.62 11.22
CA TYR A 228 9.04 -8.70 11.88
C TYR A 228 9.88 -9.96 12.04
N LEU A 229 9.78 -10.58 13.20
CA LEU A 229 10.37 -11.88 13.50
C LEU A 229 9.73 -12.99 12.66
N SER A 230 10.56 -13.87 12.07
CA SER A 230 10.10 -15.12 11.47
C SER A 230 10.18 -16.26 12.48
N LYS A 231 9.02 -16.69 13.01
CA LYS A 231 8.92 -17.85 13.90
C LYS A 231 9.62 -19.08 13.34
N ARG A 232 9.44 -19.35 12.03
CA ARG A 232 10.10 -20.47 11.36
C ARG A 232 11.62 -20.40 11.44
N LYS A 233 12.22 -19.26 11.09
CA LYS A 233 13.68 -19.11 11.14
C LYS A 233 14.17 -19.19 12.58
N LEU A 234 13.48 -18.53 13.51
CA LEU A 234 13.84 -18.54 14.93
C LEU A 234 13.84 -19.96 15.52
N HIS A 235 12.79 -20.75 15.27
CA HIS A 235 12.68 -22.13 15.78
C HIS A 235 13.65 -23.10 15.08
N ASN A 236 14.19 -22.75 13.91
CA ASN A 236 15.22 -23.54 13.24
C ASN A 236 16.64 -23.22 13.72
N MET A 237 16.82 -22.18 14.56
CA MET A 237 18.13 -21.83 15.09
C MET A 237 18.59 -22.86 16.13
N ASN A 238 19.86 -23.26 16.04
CA ASN A 238 20.46 -24.14 17.04
C ASN A 238 20.73 -23.35 18.33
N THR A 239 20.05 -23.71 19.41
CA THR A 239 20.23 -23.09 20.74
C THR A 239 21.01 -23.98 21.71
N ILE A 240 21.37 -25.21 21.32
CA ILE A 240 22.09 -26.15 22.17
C ILE A 240 23.54 -25.70 22.29
N VAL A 241 23.95 -25.37 23.51
CA VAL A 241 25.34 -25.04 23.84
C VAL A 241 26.15 -26.32 23.99
N THR A 242 27.30 -26.38 23.32
CA THR A 242 28.24 -27.50 23.39
C THR A 242 29.61 -27.04 23.90
N GLU A 243 30.42 -27.97 24.39
CA GLU A 243 31.79 -27.68 24.84
C GLU A 243 32.71 -27.20 23.70
N LYS A 244 32.34 -27.47 22.43
CA LYS A 244 33.08 -27.04 21.25
C LYS A 244 32.75 -25.61 20.80
N ASP A 245 31.70 -25.01 21.36
CA ASP A 245 31.31 -23.66 21.01
C ASP A 245 32.33 -22.64 21.56
N THR A 246 32.67 -21.66 20.73
CA THR A 246 33.37 -20.46 21.17
C THR A 246 32.50 -19.63 22.11
N GLU A 247 33.11 -18.74 22.90
CA GLU A 247 32.35 -17.85 23.78
C GLU A 247 31.39 -16.92 23.02
N GLU A 248 31.75 -16.51 21.80
CA GLU A 248 30.86 -15.72 20.92
C GLU A 248 29.62 -16.53 20.54
N GLU A 249 29.78 -17.78 20.09
CA GLU A 249 28.67 -18.66 19.72
C GLU A 249 27.76 -18.94 20.93
N LYS A 250 28.33 -19.13 22.13
CA LYS A 250 27.56 -19.29 23.36
C LYS A 250 26.71 -18.05 23.65
N GLN A 251 27.24 -16.85 23.43
CA GLN A 251 26.49 -15.60 23.58
C GLN A 251 25.37 -15.48 22.55
N GLU A 252 25.64 -15.75 21.27
CA GLU A 252 24.61 -15.74 20.21
C GLU A 252 23.47 -16.71 20.54
N LYS A 253 23.79 -17.94 20.96
CA LYS A 253 22.79 -18.95 21.37
C LYS A 253 21.93 -18.49 22.54
N ARG A 254 22.51 -17.78 23.53
CA ARG A 254 21.75 -17.18 24.64
C ARG A 254 20.79 -16.09 24.16
N ILE A 255 21.24 -15.21 23.26
CA ILE A 255 20.38 -14.17 22.67
C ILE A 255 19.21 -14.79 21.90
N ILE A 256 19.47 -15.83 21.10
CA ILE A 256 18.45 -16.56 20.36
C ILE A 256 17.44 -17.22 21.31
N LYS A 257 17.90 -17.80 22.43
CA LYS A 257 17.01 -18.37 23.45
C LYS A 257 16.10 -17.30 24.05
N ASN A 258 16.63 -16.13 24.39
CA ASN A 258 15.81 -15.01 24.89
C ASN A 258 14.78 -14.56 23.85
N LEU A 259 15.11 -14.61 22.56
CA LEU A 259 14.18 -14.28 21.48
C LEU A 259 13.05 -15.32 21.32
N ILE A 260 13.31 -16.60 21.58
CA ILE A 260 12.28 -17.64 21.64
C ILE A 260 11.33 -17.38 22.81
N GLU A 261 11.86 -16.99 23.97
CA GLU A 261 11.02 -16.61 25.11
C GLU A 261 10.19 -15.35 24.80
N TRP A 262 10.80 -14.35 24.15
CA TRP A 262 10.13 -13.14 23.72
C TRP A 262 9.01 -13.37 22.69
N ASP A 263 9.18 -14.32 21.76
CA ASP A 263 8.15 -14.69 20.76
C ASP A 263 6.82 -15.14 21.39
N ASN A 264 6.86 -15.63 22.63
CA ASN A 264 5.66 -16.04 23.37
C ASN A 264 4.92 -14.88 24.05
N VAL A 265 5.58 -13.73 24.24
CA VAL A 265 5.03 -12.58 24.99
C VAL A 265 4.87 -11.31 24.15
N THR A 266 5.53 -11.24 22.98
CA THR A 266 5.39 -10.12 22.04
C THR A 266 3.97 -10.01 21.50
N ALA A 267 3.51 -8.77 21.33
CA ALA A 267 2.17 -8.51 20.80
C ALA A 267 2.13 -8.64 19.26
N THR A 268 3.15 -8.10 18.59
CA THR A 268 3.22 -8.03 17.13
C THR A 268 4.42 -8.74 16.50
N GLY A 269 5.41 -9.13 17.29
CA GLY A 269 6.68 -9.69 16.80
C GLY A 269 7.57 -8.68 16.08
N ASP A 270 7.33 -7.40 16.30
CA ASP A 270 8.13 -6.28 15.79
C ASP A 270 9.42 -6.12 16.61
N ARG A 271 10.55 -5.96 15.92
CA ARG A 271 11.85 -5.66 16.52
C ARG A 271 11.79 -4.48 17.50
N GLY A 272 10.97 -3.46 17.20
CA GLY A 272 10.81 -2.27 18.03
C GLY A 272 10.18 -2.52 19.41
N GLU A 273 9.54 -3.66 19.64
CA GLU A 273 9.05 -4.03 20.98
C GLU A 273 10.15 -4.60 21.89
N LEU A 274 11.34 -4.91 21.35
CA LEU A 274 12.46 -5.42 22.13
C LEU A 274 12.98 -4.34 23.09
N LYS A 275 13.05 -4.67 24.38
CA LYS A 275 13.58 -3.79 25.44
C LYS A 275 15.10 -3.83 25.56
N TYR A 276 15.75 -4.64 24.74
CA TYR A 276 17.20 -4.84 24.72
C TYR A 276 17.67 -4.86 23.26
N ASP A 277 18.92 -4.47 23.04
CA ASP A 277 19.48 -4.46 21.69
C ASP A 277 19.83 -5.88 21.23
N VAL A 278 19.52 -6.16 19.97
CA VAL A 278 19.84 -7.43 19.31
C VAL A 278 20.80 -7.12 18.16
N PRO A 279 22.00 -7.73 18.15
CA PRO A 279 22.96 -7.55 17.07
C PRO A 279 22.34 -7.76 15.69
N TYR A 280 22.64 -6.86 14.74
CA TYR A 280 22.10 -6.92 13.39
C TYR A 280 22.35 -8.29 12.72
N LYS A 281 23.55 -8.87 12.93
CA LYS A 281 23.94 -10.20 12.45
C LYS A 281 22.96 -11.30 12.88
N ILE A 282 22.43 -11.24 14.11
CA ILE A 282 21.46 -12.21 14.62
C ILE A 282 20.08 -11.91 14.05
N TRP A 283 19.66 -10.65 14.07
CA TRP A 283 18.35 -10.25 13.56
C TRP A 283 18.17 -10.61 12.07
N GLU A 284 19.21 -10.41 11.26
CA GLU A 284 19.23 -10.76 9.84
C GLU A 284 18.94 -12.24 9.58
N GLN A 285 19.39 -13.14 10.47
CA GLN A 285 19.15 -14.58 10.34
C GLN A 285 17.71 -14.97 10.66
N ILE A 286 17.01 -14.21 11.51
CA ILE A 286 15.68 -14.55 12.04
C ILE A 286 14.55 -13.67 11.54
N LYS A 287 14.84 -12.55 10.85
CA LYS A 287 13.82 -11.66 10.30
C LYS A 287 13.02 -12.31 9.17
N SER A 288 11.77 -11.85 8.99
CA SER A 288 10.94 -12.21 7.85
C SER A 288 11.50 -11.63 6.56
N GLU A 289 11.57 -12.44 5.50
CA GLU A 289 12.05 -12.07 4.17
C GLU A 289 11.19 -12.73 3.11
N THR A 290 11.07 -12.09 1.94
CA THR A 290 10.21 -12.58 0.86
C THR A 290 10.76 -13.86 0.25
N ASP A 291 12.04 -13.90 -0.08
CA ASP A 291 12.67 -15.00 -0.81
C ASP A 291 12.69 -16.33 -0.05
N THR A 292 12.68 -16.27 1.29
CA THR A 292 12.72 -17.46 2.14
C THR A 292 11.36 -17.81 2.74
N CYS A 293 10.30 -17.05 2.43
CA CYS A 293 8.98 -17.30 2.99
C CYS A 293 8.26 -18.43 2.25
N MET A 294 7.67 -19.37 2.99
CA MET A 294 6.86 -20.46 2.42
C MET A 294 5.38 -20.06 2.24
N GLY A 295 5.02 -18.82 2.56
CA GLY A 295 3.65 -18.32 2.49
C GLY A 295 2.67 -19.22 3.26
N VAL A 296 1.57 -19.59 2.60
CA VAL A 296 0.52 -20.47 3.14
C VAL A 296 1.04 -21.86 3.51
N LYS A 297 2.12 -22.35 2.90
CA LYS A 297 2.75 -23.64 3.23
C LYS A 297 3.57 -23.60 4.53
N CYS A 298 3.73 -22.44 5.14
CA CYS A 298 4.46 -22.31 6.40
C CYS A 298 3.66 -22.90 7.57
N GLN A 299 4.27 -23.78 8.36
CA GLN A 299 3.64 -24.36 9.56
C GLN A 299 3.19 -23.30 10.59
N PHE A 300 3.83 -22.12 10.58
CA PHE A 300 3.51 -21.00 11.46
C PHE A 300 2.60 -19.94 10.81
N TYR A 301 2.00 -20.19 9.65
CA TYR A 301 1.25 -19.18 8.88
C TYR A 301 0.15 -18.51 9.71
N SER A 302 -0.67 -19.29 10.42
CA SER A 302 -1.78 -18.80 11.26
C SER A 302 -1.31 -17.90 12.43
N SER A 303 -0.13 -18.18 12.97
CA SER A 303 0.50 -17.41 14.05
C SER A 303 1.59 -16.46 13.55
N CYS A 304 1.68 -16.20 12.25
CA CYS A 304 2.80 -15.44 11.69
C CYS A 304 2.61 -13.94 11.94
N HIS A 305 3.56 -13.36 12.67
CA HIS A 305 3.63 -11.93 13.00
C HIS A 305 3.44 -11.03 11.78
N PHE A 306 4.19 -11.28 10.69
CA PHE A 306 4.11 -10.49 9.47
C PHE A 306 2.72 -10.57 8.80
N PHE A 307 2.13 -11.76 8.68
CA PHE A 307 0.80 -11.89 8.05
C PHE A 307 -0.32 -11.34 8.94
N LYS A 308 -0.19 -11.44 10.26
CA LYS A 308 -1.09 -10.80 11.21
C LYS A 308 -1.03 -9.27 11.06
N ALA A 309 0.17 -8.69 11.02
CA ALA A 309 0.36 -7.27 10.77
C ALA A 309 -0.20 -6.85 9.39
N ARG A 310 0.02 -7.65 8.34
CA ARG A 310 -0.54 -7.41 6.99
C ARG A 310 -2.06 -7.35 7.01
N LYS A 311 -2.71 -8.25 7.77
CA LYS A 311 -4.16 -8.27 7.96
C LYS A 311 -4.64 -7.00 8.68
N ASN A 312 -4.01 -6.64 9.80
CA ASN A 312 -4.35 -5.42 10.54
C ASN A 312 -4.23 -4.15 9.66
N ILE A 313 -3.15 -4.05 8.86
CA ILE A 313 -2.96 -2.95 7.90
C ILE A 313 -4.13 -2.91 6.88
N SER A 314 -4.61 -4.07 6.44
CA SER A 314 -5.75 -4.13 5.52
C SER A 314 -7.05 -3.67 6.18
N ASP A 315 -7.27 -4.02 7.44
CA ASP A 315 -8.50 -3.74 8.17
C ASP A 315 -8.54 -2.30 8.73
N ALA A 316 -7.38 -1.66 8.94
CA ALA A 316 -7.27 -0.33 9.53
C ALA A 316 -7.90 0.79 8.69
N ASN A 317 -8.55 1.75 9.35
CA ASN A 317 -9.06 2.97 8.72
C ASN A 317 -7.93 3.94 8.36
N MET A 318 -6.89 3.99 9.20
CA MET A 318 -5.75 4.89 9.03
C MET A 318 -4.42 4.14 9.10
N LEU A 319 -3.50 4.47 8.21
CA LEU A 319 -2.15 3.91 8.17
C LEU A 319 -1.11 5.00 8.42
N ILE A 320 -0.16 4.70 9.29
CA ILE A 320 0.93 5.62 9.64
C ILE A 320 2.23 5.02 9.12
N LEU A 321 3.00 5.80 8.38
CA LEU A 321 4.22 5.33 7.74
C LEU A 321 5.23 6.45 7.52
N ASN A 322 6.46 6.09 7.16
CA ASN A 322 7.44 7.08 6.71
C ASN A 322 7.35 7.32 5.21
N HIS A 323 7.85 8.46 4.73
CA HIS A 323 7.92 8.76 3.30
C HIS A 323 8.59 7.65 2.50
N HIS A 324 9.67 7.06 3.03
CA HIS A 324 10.37 5.95 2.38
C HIS A 324 9.46 4.75 2.09
N MET A 325 8.63 4.32 3.05
CA MET A 325 7.70 3.21 2.83
C MET A 325 6.61 3.56 1.80
N PHE A 326 6.18 4.83 1.74
CA PHE A 326 5.23 5.27 0.71
C PHE A 326 5.83 5.14 -0.69
N PHE A 327 7.04 5.67 -0.89
CA PHE A 327 7.69 5.64 -2.19
C PHE A 327 8.19 4.24 -2.58
N ALA A 328 8.54 3.39 -1.61
CA ALA A 328 8.79 1.97 -1.85
C ALA A 328 7.55 1.24 -2.38
N ASP A 329 6.37 1.52 -1.81
CA ASP A 329 5.12 0.96 -2.32
C ASP A 329 4.80 1.49 -3.72
N LEU A 330 4.98 2.80 -3.93
CA LEU A 330 4.70 3.45 -5.20
C LEU A 330 5.61 2.95 -6.33
N SER A 331 6.90 2.70 -6.06
CA SER A 331 7.82 2.14 -7.06
C SER A 331 7.41 0.73 -7.48
N ILE A 332 7.01 -0.12 -6.52
CA ILE A 332 6.48 -1.46 -6.79
C ILE A 332 5.20 -1.38 -7.63
N ARG A 333 4.25 -0.51 -7.27
CA ARG A 333 3.01 -0.33 -8.06
C ARG A 333 3.25 0.19 -9.46
N ASN A 334 4.29 0.99 -9.66
CA ASN A 334 4.65 1.48 -10.99
C ASN A 334 5.14 0.35 -11.91
N GLU A 335 5.78 -0.68 -11.35
CA GLU A 335 6.27 -1.84 -12.10
C GLU A 335 5.19 -2.92 -12.31
N ILE A 336 4.40 -3.23 -11.28
CA ILE A 336 3.48 -4.39 -11.27
C ILE A 336 2.00 -3.97 -11.45
N GLY A 337 1.70 -2.67 -11.38
CA GLY A 337 0.34 -2.13 -11.41
C GLY A 337 -0.29 -1.97 -10.02
N PHE A 338 -1.34 -1.14 -9.94
CA PHE A 338 -1.97 -0.73 -8.68
C PHE A 338 -2.84 -1.81 -8.00
N ASN A 339 -3.31 -2.82 -8.74
CA ASN A 339 -4.26 -3.83 -8.26
C ASN A 339 -3.58 -5.19 -7.99
N THR A 340 -2.46 -5.20 -7.27
CA THR A 340 -1.71 -6.43 -6.97
C THR A 340 -1.54 -6.67 -5.48
N ASP A 341 -1.71 -7.93 -5.06
CA ASP A 341 -1.50 -8.40 -3.68
C ASP A 341 -0.03 -8.28 -3.21
N TYR A 342 0.88 -8.00 -4.14
CA TYR A 342 2.31 -7.80 -3.90
C TYR A 342 2.67 -6.39 -3.40
N SER A 343 1.72 -5.46 -3.43
CA SER A 343 1.91 -4.11 -2.90
C SER A 343 2.18 -4.16 -1.38
N ILE A 344 2.89 -3.18 -0.84
CA ILE A 344 3.14 -3.05 0.61
C ILE A 344 1.97 -2.37 1.32
N LEU A 345 1.24 -1.49 0.64
CA LEU A 345 0.04 -0.86 1.16
C LEU A 345 -1.21 -1.52 0.57
N PRO A 346 -2.34 -1.53 1.28
CA PRO A 346 -3.63 -1.81 0.67
C PRO A 346 -4.04 -0.63 -0.21
N ASN A 347 -5.14 -0.77 -0.96
CA ASN A 347 -5.72 0.37 -1.66
C ASN A 347 -6.10 1.48 -0.67
N TYR A 348 -5.70 2.71 -1.00
CA TYR A 348 -5.91 3.90 -0.18
C TYR A 348 -6.60 5.01 -0.99
N ASP A 349 -7.15 5.99 -0.28
CA ASP A 349 -7.98 7.05 -0.87
C ASP A 349 -7.43 8.44 -0.56
N ILE A 350 -6.89 8.62 0.65
CA ILE A 350 -6.39 9.92 1.13
C ILE A 350 -4.95 9.73 1.60
N VAL A 351 -4.06 10.65 1.21
CA VAL A 351 -2.67 10.67 1.67
C VAL A 351 -2.35 12.07 2.18
N VAL A 352 -1.83 12.15 3.40
CA VAL A 352 -1.26 13.35 3.99
C VAL A 352 0.24 13.16 4.11
N PHE A 353 1.01 14.06 3.54
CA PHE A 353 2.45 14.12 3.73
C PHE A 353 2.79 15.23 4.73
N ASP A 354 3.21 14.82 5.92
CA ASP A 354 3.72 15.72 6.95
C ASP A 354 5.22 15.96 6.76
N GLU A 355 5.69 17.19 6.99
CA GLU A 355 7.07 17.59 6.68
C GLU A 355 7.50 17.29 5.23
N ALA A 356 6.59 17.61 4.29
CA ALA A 356 6.66 17.31 2.86
C ALA A 356 7.90 17.85 2.12
N HIS A 357 8.70 18.72 2.75
CA HIS A 357 9.93 19.25 2.18
C HIS A 357 10.98 18.16 1.89
N ASN A 358 10.89 16.99 2.53
CA ASN A 358 11.80 15.85 2.28
C ASN A 358 11.29 14.88 1.19
N LEU A 359 10.12 15.14 0.61
CA LEU A 359 9.50 14.20 -0.34
C LEU A 359 10.30 14.07 -1.63
N GLU A 360 10.84 15.17 -2.15
CA GLU A 360 11.57 15.17 -3.42
C GLU A 360 12.78 14.24 -3.36
N ASP A 361 13.63 14.44 -2.34
CA ASP A 361 14.82 13.60 -2.13
C ASP A 361 14.45 12.13 -1.89
N THR A 362 13.39 11.88 -1.11
CA THR A 362 12.92 10.52 -0.84
C THR A 362 12.43 9.85 -2.12
N ALA A 363 11.63 10.54 -2.92
CA ALA A 363 11.12 10.03 -4.19
C ALA A 363 12.28 9.73 -5.15
N ARG A 364 13.22 10.68 -5.30
CA ARG A 364 14.40 10.53 -6.16
C ARG A 364 15.17 9.25 -5.84
N ASN A 365 15.40 8.96 -4.56
CA ASN A 365 16.14 7.77 -4.15
C ASN A 365 15.45 6.45 -4.55
N TYR A 366 14.11 6.39 -4.53
CA TYR A 366 13.37 5.18 -4.91
C TYR A 366 13.18 5.00 -6.42
N PHE A 367 13.21 6.09 -7.18
CA PHE A 367 13.11 6.05 -8.64
C PHE A 367 14.47 6.11 -9.35
N THR A 368 15.57 6.11 -8.59
CA THR A 368 16.94 6.06 -9.12
C THR A 368 17.52 4.65 -8.97
N TYR A 369 18.10 4.11 -10.05
CA TYR A 369 18.89 2.89 -9.99
C TYR A 369 20.37 3.26 -9.88
N GLU A 370 21.05 2.78 -8.83
CA GLU A 370 22.49 2.97 -8.65
C GLU A 370 23.21 1.62 -8.75
N ILE A 371 24.29 1.58 -9.54
CA ILE A 371 25.23 0.48 -9.60
C ILE A 371 26.61 0.97 -9.22
N SER A 372 27.29 0.25 -8.33
CA SER A 372 28.66 0.55 -7.94
C SER A 372 29.52 -0.70 -8.10
N ARG A 373 30.82 -0.52 -8.38
CA ARG A 373 31.77 -1.64 -8.42
C ARG A 373 31.77 -2.44 -7.12
N TYR A 374 31.58 -1.76 -5.98
CA TYR A 374 31.53 -2.39 -4.67
C TYR A 374 30.26 -3.23 -4.46
N SER A 375 29.07 -2.68 -4.75
CA SER A 375 27.80 -3.43 -4.62
C SER A 375 27.74 -4.60 -5.60
N PHE A 376 28.23 -4.41 -6.83
CA PHE A 376 28.37 -5.47 -7.81
C PHE A 376 29.36 -6.56 -7.33
N GLY A 377 30.55 -6.18 -6.86
CA GLY A 377 31.53 -7.12 -6.31
C GLY A 377 31.02 -7.90 -5.09
N ARG A 378 30.24 -7.26 -4.21
CA ARG A 378 29.56 -7.95 -3.09
C ARG A 378 28.52 -8.97 -3.58
N LEU A 379 27.71 -8.60 -4.57
CA LEU A 379 26.73 -9.51 -5.17
C LEU A 379 27.42 -10.72 -5.80
N MET A 380 28.48 -10.48 -6.57
CA MET A 380 29.31 -11.53 -7.18
C MET A 380 29.93 -12.44 -6.10
N GLY A 381 30.48 -11.86 -5.03
CA GLY A 381 31.02 -12.62 -3.89
C GLY A 381 29.96 -13.46 -3.16
N SER A 382 28.70 -13.02 -3.13
CA SER A 382 27.60 -13.82 -2.54
C SER A 382 27.28 -15.07 -3.36
N ILE A 383 27.51 -15.03 -4.68
CA ILE A 383 27.39 -16.17 -5.59
C ILE A 383 28.65 -17.03 -5.51
N HIS A 384 29.80 -16.42 -5.75
CA HIS A 384 31.12 -17.04 -5.76
C HIS A 384 32.20 -16.07 -5.24
N ASN A 385 32.77 -16.38 -4.08
CA ASN A 385 33.82 -15.58 -3.47
C ASN A 385 35.20 -16.20 -3.75
N THR A 386 35.96 -15.61 -4.67
CA THR A 386 37.30 -16.08 -5.06
C THR A 386 38.34 -15.96 -3.94
N ARG A 387 38.05 -15.17 -2.89
CA ARG A 387 38.98 -14.91 -1.77
C ARG A 387 38.65 -15.74 -0.51
N ALA A 388 37.63 -16.58 -0.55
CA ALA A 388 37.23 -17.37 0.60
C ALA A 388 38.14 -18.59 0.79
N THR A 389 38.72 -18.73 1.98
CA THR A 389 39.56 -19.87 2.36
C THR A 389 38.80 -20.97 3.12
N GLY A 390 37.49 -20.82 3.35
CA GLY A 390 36.66 -21.78 4.10
C GLY A 390 35.23 -21.92 3.58
N LYS A 391 34.60 -23.09 3.82
CA LYS A 391 33.26 -23.48 3.29
C LYS A 391 32.14 -22.50 3.64
N ASN A 392 32.22 -21.82 4.78
CA ASN A 392 31.14 -20.95 5.26
C ASN A 392 31.09 -19.57 4.57
N ASN A 393 32.19 -19.11 3.96
CA ASN A 393 32.29 -17.77 3.34
C ASN A 393 32.48 -17.80 1.81
N ALA A 394 32.38 -18.97 1.18
CA ALA A 394 32.70 -19.19 -0.24
C ALA A 394 31.59 -18.79 -1.24
N GLY A 395 30.41 -18.42 -0.73
CA GLY A 395 29.26 -18.04 -1.55
C GLY A 395 28.22 -19.16 -1.69
N ALA A 396 27.14 -18.89 -2.41
CA ALA A 396 26.03 -19.82 -2.62
C ALA A 396 26.43 -21.03 -3.49
N LEU A 397 27.27 -20.83 -4.51
CA LEU A 397 27.68 -21.88 -5.44
C LEU A 397 28.42 -23.02 -4.71
N THR A 398 29.37 -22.69 -3.84
CA THR A 398 30.13 -23.70 -3.08
C THR A 398 29.25 -24.50 -2.12
N ARG A 399 28.24 -23.85 -1.50
CA ARG A 399 27.28 -24.54 -0.62
C ARG A 399 26.37 -25.47 -1.40
N LEU A 400 25.88 -25.02 -2.56
CA LEU A 400 25.08 -25.83 -3.47
C LEU A 400 25.86 -27.07 -3.94
N LEU A 401 27.12 -26.89 -4.34
CA LEU A 401 27.99 -28.00 -4.75
C LEU A 401 28.23 -28.99 -3.61
N GLY A 402 28.46 -28.50 -2.38
CA GLY A 402 28.58 -29.38 -1.21
C GLY A 402 27.34 -30.27 -1.02
N TYR A 403 26.15 -29.69 -1.14
CA TYR A 403 24.89 -30.43 -1.04
C TYR A 403 24.70 -31.42 -2.20
N LEU A 404 24.98 -31.00 -3.43
CA LEU A 404 24.82 -31.84 -4.62
C LEU A 404 25.80 -33.03 -4.59
N ASN A 405 27.04 -32.81 -4.15
CA ASN A 405 28.05 -33.87 -3.99
C ASN A 405 27.62 -34.95 -2.99
N GLU A 406 26.85 -34.59 -1.98
CA GLU A 406 26.35 -35.53 -0.96
C GLU A 406 25.10 -36.31 -1.42
N ASN A 407 24.41 -35.86 -2.48
CA ASN A 407 23.07 -36.35 -2.84
C ASN A 407 22.92 -36.87 -4.29
N LEU A 408 23.96 -36.81 -5.13
CA LEU A 408 23.87 -37.17 -6.56
C LEU A 408 24.57 -38.47 -6.94
N SER A 409 24.10 -39.04 -8.06
CA SER A 409 24.72 -40.17 -8.74
C SER A 409 25.95 -39.72 -9.55
N GLN A 410 26.90 -40.63 -9.83
CA GLN A 410 28.15 -40.31 -10.56
C GLN A 410 27.93 -39.67 -11.93
N GLY A 411 26.87 -40.04 -12.66
CA GLY A 411 26.59 -39.49 -13.99
C GLY A 411 26.07 -38.05 -13.95
N ASP A 412 25.27 -37.73 -12.95
CA ASP A 412 24.75 -36.36 -12.73
C ASP A 412 25.85 -35.42 -12.23
N TYR A 413 26.82 -35.96 -11.49
CA TYR A 413 27.96 -35.21 -10.99
C TYR A 413 28.79 -34.57 -12.11
N ILE A 414 29.12 -35.34 -13.16
CA ILE A 414 29.96 -34.86 -14.28
C ILE A 414 29.27 -33.67 -14.98
N ARG A 415 27.97 -33.79 -15.25
CA ARG A 415 27.20 -32.74 -15.92
C ARG A 415 27.13 -31.45 -15.09
N ILE A 416 27.06 -31.57 -13.76
CA ILE A 416 27.02 -30.41 -12.86
C ILE A 416 28.39 -29.75 -12.74
N ASP A 417 29.48 -30.52 -12.75
CA ASP A 417 30.83 -29.97 -12.70
C ASP A 417 31.16 -29.16 -13.96
N ASP A 418 30.74 -29.63 -15.15
CA ASP A 418 30.85 -28.87 -16.41
C ASP A 418 30.08 -27.54 -16.35
N MET A 419 28.82 -27.57 -15.89
CA MET A 419 28.00 -26.36 -15.71
C MET A 419 28.61 -25.38 -14.69
N LYS A 420 29.24 -25.91 -13.64
CA LYS A 420 29.93 -25.10 -12.64
C LYS A 420 31.13 -24.39 -13.24
N GLU A 421 31.98 -25.07 -14.02
CA GLU A 421 33.12 -24.44 -14.68
C GLU A 421 32.65 -23.34 -15.65
N GLU A 422 31.57 -23.56 -16.38
CA GLU A 422 30.96 -22.53 -17.23
C GLU A 422 30.51 -21.31 -16.43
N ILE A 423 29.78 -21.51 -15.33
CA ILE A 423 29.33 -20.43 -14.43
C ILE A 423 30.53 -19.70 -13.82
N ILE A 424 31.54 -20.41 -13.32
CA ILE A 424 32.74 -19.79 -12.72
C ILE A 424 33.49 -18.97 -13.77
N ASN A 425 33.63 -19.46 -15.00
CA ASN A 425 34.27 -18.72 -16.09
C ASN A 425 33.51 -17.42 -16.42
N ILE A 426 32.18 -17.49 -16.48
CA ILE A 426 31.35 -16.28 -16.66
C ILE A 426 31.55 -15.32 -15.49
N LEU A 427 31.48 -15.80 -14.24
CA LEU A 427 31.61 -14.95 -13.05
C LEU A 427 33.01 -14.32 -12.95
N ASN A 428 34.05 -15.04 -13.33
CA ASN A 428 35.43 -14.55 -13.36
C ASN A 428 35.69 -13.51 -14.44
N SER A 429 34.92 -13.51 -15.54
CA SER A 429 35.02 -12.48 -16.59
C SER A 429 34.62 -11.07 -16.12
N PHE A 430 33.92 -10.99 -14.98
CA PHE A 430 33.45 -9.74 -14.39
C PHE A 430 34.40 -9.16 -13.33
N TYR A 431 35.45 -9.89 -12.94
CA TYR A 431 36.50 -9.45 -12.01
C TYR A 431 37.66 -8.82 -12.76
#